data_AF-A0A6N9TQZ3-F1
#
_entry.id   AF-A0A6N9TQZ3-F1
#
_cell.length_a   1.000
_cell.length_b   1.000
_cell.length_c   1.000
_cell.angle_alpha   90.00
_cell.angle_beta   90.00
_cell.angle_gamma   90.00
#
_symmetry.space_group_name_H-M   'P 1'
#
loop_
_entity.id
_entity.type
_entity.pdbx_description
1 polymer ?
#
loop_
_entity_poly.entity_id
_entity_poly.type
_entity_poly.pdbx_seq_one_letter_code
_entity_poly.pdbx_strand_id
1 'polypeptide(L)'
;GADCVLVDGTFWTEDEMVRSGLSSKLAHEMGHLPLSGDAGMLAFLNTLDARRKIVIHINNSNPILDDDSAERAELTRYGVEVAYDGMEIEL
;
A
#
# COMPACT_ATOMS: atom_id res chain seq x y z
N GLY A 1 -9.10 -9.50 17.33
CA GLY A 1 -8.29 -9.27 16.12
C GLY A 1 -6.96 -8.66 16.54
N ALA A 2 -6.17 -8.18 15.59
CA ALA A 2 -5.01 -7.34 15.90
C ALA A 2 -5.45 -5.87 16.08
N ASP A 3 -4.85 -5.15 17.02
CA ASP A 3 -5.12 -3.72 17.21
C ASP A 3 -4.52 -2.86 16.09
N CYS A 4 -3.35 -3.25 15.60
CA CYS A 4 -2.67 -2.60 14.47
C CYS A 4 -2.17 -3.65 13.48
N VAL A 5 -2.29 -3.36 12.19
CA VAL A 5 -1.71 -4.16 11.10
C VAL A 5 -0.74 -3.30 10.29
N LEU A 6 0.47 -3.82 10.09
CA LEU A 6 1.47 -3.28 9.17
C LEU A 6 1.54 -4.25 8.00
N VAL A 7 1.26 -3.78 6.79
CA VAL A 7 1.18 -4.63 5.60
C VAL A 7 2.03 -4.10 4.46
N ASP A 8 2.34 -4.99 3.51
CA ASP A 8 3.07 -4.64 2.30
C ASP A 8 2.34 -3.54 1.51
N GLY A 9 3.08 -2.50 1.14
CA GLY A 9 2.65 -1.41 0.30
C GLY A 9 3.57 -1.21 -0.90
N THR A 10 4.21 -2.27 -1.39
CA THR A 10 5.30 -2.16 -2.36
C THR A 10 4.83 -1.49 -3.65
N PHE A 11 3.72 -1.95 -4.22
CA PHE A 11 3.19 -1.43 -5.48
C PHE A 11 1.71 -1.02 -5.35
N TRP A 12 1.33 0.05 -6.04
CA TRP A 12 -0.05 0.49 -6.18
C TRP A 12 -0.81 -0.38 -7.18
N THR A 13 -0.27 -0.59 -8.38
CA THR A 13 -0.87 -1.44 -9.43
C THR A 13 0.00 -2.65 -9.78
N GLU A 14 -0.64 -3.67 -10.37
CA GLU A 14 0.02 -4.88 -10.83
C GLU A 14 1.16 -4.62 -11.83
N ASP A 15 1.03 -3.59 -12.65
CA ASP A 15 1.92 -3.23 -13.74
C ASP A 15 2.76 -1.96 -13.48
N GLU A 16 2.87 -1.50 -12.22
CA GLU A 16 3.54 -0.25 -11.85
C GLU A 16 4.99 -0.16 -12.37
N MET A 17 5.75 -1.24 -12.22
CA MET A 17 7.15 -1.30 -12.67
C MET A 17 7.27 -1.29 -14.20
N VAL A 18 6.28 -1.87 -14.89
CA VAL A 18 6.22 -1.88 -16.36
C VAL A 18 5.88 -0.49 -16.89
N ARG A 19 4.89 0.19 -16.29
CA ARG A 19 4.48 1.56 -16.66
C ARG A 19 5.58 2.59 -16.41
N SER A 20 6.34 2.43 -15.33
CA SER A 20 7.47 3.30 -15.00
C SER A 20 8.73 3.00 -15.82
N GLY A 21 8.76 1.89 -16.58
CA GLY A 21 9.92 1.48 -17.37
C GLY A 21 11.10 0.96 -16.54
N LEU A 22 10.87 0.64 -15.25
CA LEU A 22 11.91 0.20 -14.31
C LEU A 22 12.14 -1.32 -14.34
N SER A 23 11.13 -2.11 -14.75
CA SER A 23 11.23 -3.56 -14.90
C SER A 23 10.16 -4.09 -15.84
N SER A 24 10.36 -5.28 -16.42
CA SER A 24 9.34 -5.99 -17.18
C SER A 24 8.44 -6.90 -16.33
N LYS A 25 8.71 -6.99 -15.02
CA LYS A 25 7.97 -7.86 -14.09
C LYS A 25 6.75 -7.16 -13.53
N LEU A 26 5.69 -7.94 -13.35
CA LEU A 26 4.48 -7.57 -12.61
C LEU A 26 4.68 -7.75 -11.10
N ALA A 27 3.84 -7.09 -10.31
CA ALA A 27 3.91 -7.12 -8.84
C ALA A 27 3.87 -8.56 -8.28
N HIS A 28 2.96 -9.41 -8.77
CA HIS A 28 2.84 -10.79 -8.31
C HIS A 28 4.07 -11.65 -8.67
N GLU A 29 4.73 -11.37 -9.80
CA GLU A 29 5.97 -12.03 -10.20
C GLU A 29 7.15 -11.64 -9.29
N MET A 30 7.01 -10.53 -8.58
CA MET A 30 7.92 -10.07 -7.53
C MET A 30 7.47 -10.49 -6.12
N GLY A 31 6.34 -11.19 -6.01
CA GLY A 31 5.82 -11.70 -4.73
C GLY A 31 5.00 -10.69 -3.93
N HIS A 32 4.56 -9.59 -4.54
CA HIS A 32 3.79 -8.54 -3.88
C HIS A 32 2.35 -8.49 -4.40
N LEU A 33 1.39 -8.30 -3.49
CA LEU A 33 0.00 -8.02 -3.83
C LEU A 33 -0.15 -6.50 -4.00
N PRO A 34 -0.66 -5.98 -5.12
CA PRO A 34 -0.89 -4.55 -5.29
C PRO A 34 -1.87 -3.98 -4.25
N LEU A 35 -1.71 -2.70 -3.93
CA LEU A 35 -2.64 -2.00 -3.04
C LEU A 35 -4.04 -1.85 -3.66
N SER A 36 -4.09 -1.49 -4.95
CA SER A 36 -5.33 -1.19 -5.66
C SER A 36 -5.96 -2.41 -6.37
N GLY A 37 -7.18 -2.22 -6.87
CA GLY A 37 -7.95 -3.24 -7.58
C GLY A 37 -8.90 -4.03 -6.69
N ASP A 38 -9.89 -4.69 -7.29
CA ASP A 38 -10.99 -5.36 -6.58
C ASP A 38 -10.52 -6.49 -5.63
N ALA A 39 -9.36 -7.09 -5.94
CA ALA A 39 -8.72 -8.11 -5.12
C ALA A 39 -7.39 -7.63 -4.48
N GLY A 40 -7.17 -6.31 -4.47
CA GLY A 40 -5.96 -5.70 -3.91
C GLY A 40 -5.95 -5.65 -2.37
N MET A 41 -4.82 -5.24 -1.81
CA MET A 41 -4.64 -5.13 -0.36
C MET A 41 -5.69 -4.24 0.29
N LEU A 42 -6.11 -3.14 -0.35
CA LEU A 42 -7.13 -2.24 0.23
C LEU A 42 -8.49 -2.89 0.37
N ALA A 43 -8.91 -3.68 -0.63
CA ALA A 43 -10.15 -4.45 -0.55
C ALA A 43 -10.11 -5.45 0.61
N PHE A 44 -8.97 -6.13 0.80
CA PHE A 44 -8.77 -7.04 1.93
C PHE A 44 -8.76 -6.31 3.28
N LEU A 45 -7.98 -5.23 3.40
CA LEU A 45 -7.90 -4.40 4.61
C LEU A 45 -9.28 -3.86 5.03
N ASN A 46 -10.17 -3.56 4.08
CA ASN A 46 -11.52 -3.09 4.37
C ASN A 46 -12.39 -4.15 5.07
N THR A 47 -12.02 -5.43 4.98
CA THR A 47 -12.71 -6.53 5.70
C THR A 47 -12.21 -6.75 7.13
N LEU A 48 -11.06 -6.14 7.48
CA LEU A 48 -10.43 -6.33 8.79
C LEU A 48 -10.95 -5.32 9.82
N ASP A 49 -11.25 -5.83 11.01
CA ASP A 49 -11.62 -5.07 12.21
C ASP A 49 -10.39 -4.55 12.99
N ALA A 50 -9.28 -4.29 12.29
CA ALA A 50 -8.08 -3.71 12.90
C ALA A 50 -8.30 -2.20 13.12
N ARG A 51 -7.95 -1.69 14.30
CA ARG A 51 -8.13 -0.27 14.66
C ARG A 51 -7.21 0.64 13.87
N ARG A 52 -5.99 0.19 13.60
CA ARG A 52 -4.97 0.94 12.85
C ARG A 52 -4.41 0.10 11.71
N LYS A 53 -4.32 0.67 10.52
CA LYS A 53 -3.90 0.00 9.29
C LYS A 53 -2.81 0.84 8.64
N ILE A 54 -1.62 0.28 8.46
CA ILE A 54 -0.45 1.01 7.99
C ILE A 54 0.19 0.21 6.85
N VAL A 55 0.45 0.86 5.72
CA VAL A 55 1.26 0.28 4.63
C VAL A 55 2.73 0.64 4.83
N ILE A 56 3.62 -0.33 4.65
CA ILE A 56 5.08 -0.19 4.78
C ILE A 56 5.77 -0.95 3.65
N HIS A 57 7.11 -0.81 3.52
CA HIS A 57 7.89 -1.41 2.45
C HIS A 57 7.43 -0.93 1.08
N ILE A 58 7.52 0.38 0.85
CA ILE A 58 6.93 1.06 -0.31
C ILE A 58 8.02 1.25 -1.37
N ASN A 59 7.74 0.86 -2.61
CA ASN A 59 8.70 1.07 -3.68
C ASN A 59 8.74 2.55 -4.10
N ASN A 60 9.89 3.01 -4.58
CA ASN A 60 10.09 4.40 -5.00
C ASN A 60 9.19 4.84 -6.16
N SER A 61 8.68 3.90 -6.96
CA SER A 61 7.75 4.18 -8.05
C SER A 61 6.30 4.37 -7.62
N ASN A 62 5.97 4.06 -6.36
CA ASN A 62 4.60 4.00 -5.89
C ASN A 62 4.05 5.43 -5.70
N PRO A 63 2.94 5.80 -6.38
CA PRO A 63 2.39 7.16 -6.33
C PRO A 63 1.95 7.58 -4.92
N ILE A 64 1.73 6.65 -3.98
CA ILE A 64 1.36 6.99 -2.60
C ILE A 64 2.47 7.77 -1.86
N LEU A 65 3.70 7.80 -2.38
CA LEU A 65 4.78 8.63 -1.85
C LEU A 65 4.59 10.12 -2.18
N ASP A 66 3.78 10.45 -3.19
CA ASP A 66 3.32 11.81 -3.45
C ASP A 66 2.07 12.08 -2.60
N ASP A 67 2.21 12.99 -1.64
CA ASP A 67 1.16 13.33 -0.68
C ASP A 67 -0.09 13.94 -1.35
N ASP A 68 0.06 14.52 -2.54
CA ASP A 68 -1.03 15.15 -3.31
C ASP A 68 -1.66 14.20 -4.35
N SER A 69 -1.19 12.95 -4.43
CA SER A 69 -1.69 11.95 -5.38
C SER A 69 -3.14 11.51 -5.07
N ALA A 70 -3.86 11.08 -6.11
CA ALA A 70 -5.19 10.52 -5.95
C ALA A 70 -5.15 9.21 -5.13
N GLU A 71 -4.06 8.46 -5.28
CA GLU A 71 -3.76 7.21 -4.59
C GLU A 71 -3.56 7.42 -3.08
N ARG A 72 -2.81 8.46 -2.68
CA ARG A 72 -2.67 8.84 -1.27
C ARG A 72 -4.00 9.29 -0.68
N ALA A 73 -4.79 10.04 -1.44
CA ALA A 73 -6.13 10.44 -1.03
C ALA A 73 -7.07 9.23 -0.87
N GLU A 74 -6.92 8.19 -1.70
CA GLU A 74 -7.67 6.95 -1.58
C GLU A 74 -7.29 6.18 -0.30
N LEU A 75 -6.00 6.01 0.00
CA LEU A 75 -5.56 5.41 1.28
C LEU A 75 -6.19 6.09 2.48
N THR A 76 -6.20 7.43 2.47
CA THR A 76 -6.79 8.25 3.53
C THR A 76 -8.30 7.99 3.68
N ARG A 77 -9.04 7.85 2.56
CA ARG A 77 -10.47 7.50 2.58
C ARG A 77 -10.75 6.12 3.16
N TYR A 78 -9.83 5.17 2.97
CA TYR A 78 -9.89 3.83 3.56
C TYR A 78 -9.38 3.79 5.02
N GLY A 79 -8.93 4.91 5.59
CA GLY A 79 -8.35 4.96 6.92
C GLY A 79 -7.04 4.19 7.04
N VAL A 80 -6.27 4.13 5.95
CA VAL A 80 -4.97 3.46 5.87
C VAL A 80 -3.86 4.51 5.86
N GLU A 81 -2.94 4.39 6.80
CA GLU A 81 -1.78 5.27 6.93
C GLU A 81 -0.60 4.76 6.07
N VAL A 82 0.24 5.69 5.63
CA VAL A 82 1.52 5.37 4.98
C VAL A 82 2.64 5.51 6.00
N ALA A 83 3.41 4.43 6.20
CA ALA A 83 4.57 4.47 7.06
C ALA A 83 5.64 5.43 6.53
N TYR A 84 6.37 6.05 7.45
CA TYR A 84 7.48 6.94 7.16
C TYR A 84 8.66 6.66 8.10
N ASP A 85 9.86 7.05 7.67
CA ASP A 85 11.05 6.88 8.49
C ASP A 85 10.93 7.68 9.79
N GLY A 86 11.12 6.99 10.94
CA GLY A 86 10.93 7.59 12.25
C GLY A 86 9.49 7.53 12.79
N MET A 87 8.57 6.84 12.10
CA MET A 87 7.23 6.61 12.61
C MET A 87 7.26 5.75 13.90
N GLU A 88 6.68 6.28 14.97
CA GLU A 88 6.48 5.57 16.23
C GLU A 88 5.03 5.05 16.30
N ILE A 89 4.87 3.81 16.78
CA ILE A 89 3.58 3.14 16.93
C ILE A 89 3.45 2.66 18.36
N GLU A 90 2.49 3.23 19.10
CA GLU A 90 2.08 2.78 20.43
C GLU A 90 0.78 1.96 20.32
N LEU A 91 0.69 0.87 21.09
CA LEU A 91 -0.42 -0.09 21.08
C LEU A 91 -1.08 -0.23 22.45
#